data_AF-A0A944W4V5-F1
#
_entry.id   AF-A0A944W4V5-F1
#
_cell.length_a   1.000
_cell.length_b   1.000
_cell.length_c   1.000
_cell.angle_alpha   90.00
_cell.angle_beta   90.00
_cell.angle_gamma   90.00
#
_symmetry.space_group_name_H-M   'P 1'
#
loop_
_entity.id
_entity.type
_entity.pdbx_description
1 polymer ?
#
loop_
_entity_poly.entity_id
_entity_poly.type
_entity_poly.pdbx_seq_one_letter_code
_entity_poly.pdbx_strand_id
1 'polypeptide(L)'
;MSEANKELVRRFFEDAYTGGNPELVDEIMSPGYLAHGPGAEVLTLESDGARAQGLEAVKNSIENKPSDIEVLIDQQVAEGDTVVSRITMSAGGNSWVAVAFQRIENSKIVETWRIANNRRA
;
A
#
# COMPACT_ATOMS: atom_id res chain seq x y z
N MET A 1 8.30 1.90 18.34
CA MET A 1 7.12 1.58 17.50
C MET A 1 7.17 2.27 16.16
N SER A 2 7.41 3.59 16.09
CA SER A 2 7.46 4.34 14.82
C SER A 2 8.38 3.72 13.75
N GLU A 3 9.62 3.34 14.09
CA GLU A 3 10.55 2.77 13.11
C GLU A 3 10.17 1.35 12.66
N ALA A 4 9.64 0.52 13.57
CA ALA A 4 9.12 -0.80 13.21
C ALA A 4 7.88 -0.70 12.30
N ASN A 5 7.01 0.28 12.55
CA ASN A 5 5.85 0.54 11.70
C ASN A 5 6.29 1.05 10.32
N LYS A 6 7.26 1.96 10.25
CA LYS A 6 7.84 2.40 8.97
C LYS A 6 8.41 1.20 8.21
N GLU A 7 9.18 0.36 8.90
CA GLU A 7 9.79 -0.83 8.29
C GLU A 7 8.76 -1.81 7.76
N LEU A 8 7.68 -2.08 8.49
CA LEU A 8 6.56 -2.88 8.00
C LEU A 8 5.99 -2.31 6.69
N VAL A 9 5.82 -0.99 6.62
CA VAL A 9 5.34 -0.30 5.41
C VAL A 9 6.38 -0.32 4.28
N ARG A 10 7.70 -0.28 4.59
CA ARG A 10 8.75 -0.44 3.57
C ARG A 10 8.72 -1.84 2.96
N ARG A 11 8.62 -2.89 3.79
CA ARG A 11 8.47 -4.28 3.31
C ARG A 11 7.29 -4.43 2.37
N PHE A 12 6.19 -3.71 2.59
CA PHE A 12 5.08 -3.70 1.64
C PHE A 12 5.50 -3.18 0.25
N PHE A 13 6.12 -2.01 0.19
CA PHE A 13 6.49 -1.39 -1.10
C PHE A 13 7.66 -2.09 -1.78
N GLU A 14 8.68 -2.49 -1.02
CA GLU A 14 9.94 -3.04 -1.54
C GLU A 14 9.81 -4.55 -1.79
N ASP A 15 9.46 -5.33 -0.77
CA ASP A 15 9.48 -6.80 -0.87
C ASP A 15 8.21 -7.35 -1.53
N ALA A 16 7.04 -6.87 -1.11
CA ALA A 16 5.76 -7.39 -1.63
C ALA A 16 5.45 -6.79 -3.00
N TYR A 17 5.36 -5.46 -3.10
CA TYR A 17 4.91 -4.80 -4.32
C TYR A 17 5.99 -4.78 -5.40
N THR A 18 7.14 -4.17 -5.14
CA THR A 18 8.23 -4.11 -6.13
C THR A 18 8.79 -5.51 -6.40
N GLY A 19 9.02 -6.29 -5.35
CA GLY A 19 9.49 -7.67 -5.43
C GLY A 19 8.52 -8.67 -6.07
N GLY A 20 7.23 -8.33 -6.22
CA GLY A 20 6.25 -9.20 -6.88
C GLY A 20 5.85 -10.42 -6.06
N ASN A 21 5.80 -10.28 -4.74
CA ASN A 21 5.52 -11.37 -3.79
C ASN A 21 4.14 -11.18 -3.14
N PRO A 22 3.03 -11.60 -3.80
CA PRO A 22 1.68 -11.42 -3.27
C PRO A 22 1.46 -12.15 -1.94
N GLU A 23 2.16 -13.27 -1.69
CA GLU A 23 2.04 -14.03 -0.43
C GLU A 23 2.53 -13.24 0.80
N LEU A 24 3.47 -12.30 0.62
CA LEU A 24 3.91 -11.43 1.72
C LEU A 24 2.79 -10.51 2.24
N VAL A 25 1.74 -10.30 1.45
CA VAL A 25 0.58 -9.50 1.85
C VAL A 25 -0.11 -10.11 3.08
N ASP A 26 -0.15 -11.44 3.21
CA ASP A 26 -0.76 -12.10 4.37
C ASP A 26 0.04 -11.91 5.65
N GLU A 27 1.36 -11.68 5.54
CA GLU A 27 2.21 -11.36 6.68
C GLU A 27 2.10 -9.89 7.09
N ILE A 28 1.98 -8.99 6.10
CA ILE A 28 2.11 -7.55 6.28
C ILE A 28 0.76 -6.88 6.57
N MET A 29 -0.33 -7.37 5.97
CA MET A 29 -1.66 -6.81 6.09
C MET A 29 -2.58 -7.70 6.92
N SER A 30 -3.56 -7.06 7.57
CA SER A 30 -4.60 -7.76 8.32
C SER A 30 -5.60 -8.42 7.37
N PRO A 31 -6.16 -9.60 7.71
CA PRO A 31 -7.30 -10.16 6.97
C PRO A 31 -8.51 -9.23 6.88
N GLY A 32 -8.63 -8.28 7.82
CA GLY A 32 -9.67 -7.25 7.84
C GLY A 32 -9.27 -5.93 7.16
N TYR A 33 -8.22 -5.92 6.34
CA TYR A 33 -7.65 -4.71 5.76
C TYR A 33 -8.66 -3.90 4.93
N LEU A 34 -8.61 -2.58 5.10
CA LEU A 34 -9.45 -1.61 4.39
C LEU A 34 -8.61 -0.69 3.49
N ALA A 35 -9.06 -0.48 2.25
CA ALA A 35 -8.40 0.39 1.29
C ALA A 35 -9.32 1.55 0.88
N HIS A 36 -8.79 2.77 0.91
CA HIS A 36 -9.47 4.00 0.51
C HIS A 36 -8.66 4.78 -0.51
N GLY A 37 -9.34 5.45 -1.44
CA GLY A 37 -8.74 6.30 -2.47
C GLY A 37 -9.02 5.83 -3.89
N PRO A 38 -8.36 6.43 -4.90
CA PRO A 38 -8.58 6.10 -6.30
C PRO A 38 -8.36 4.61 -6.58
N GLY A 39 -9.30 3.99 -7.32
CA GLY A 39 -9.28 2.56 -7.63
C GLY A 39 -9.69 1.64 -6.47
N ALA A 40 -10.02 2.19 -5.29
CA ALA A 40 -10.59 1.44 -4.16
C ALA A 40 -12.12 1.61 -4.05
N GLU A 41 -12.77 2.21 -5.04
CA GLU A 41 -14.21 2.53 -5.05
C GLU A 41 -15.12 1.29 -4.93
N VAL A 42 -14.58 0.10 -5.22
CA VAL A 42 -15.25 -1.21 -5.02
C VAL A 42 -15.04 -1.77 -3.60
N LEU A 43 -14.05 -1.27 -2.86
CA LEU A 43 -13.56 -1.83 -1.57
C LEU A 43 -14.04 -1.06 -0.33
N THR A 44 -14.73 0.06 -0.51
CA THR A 44 -15.12 0.98 0.59
C THR A 44 -16.49 0.70 1.22
N LEU A 45 -17.15 -0.42 0.94
CA LEU A 45 -18.40 -0.77 1.62
C LEU A 45 -18.08 -1.54 2.89
N GLU A 46 -18.40 -1.01 4.08
CA GLU A 46 -18.11 -1.60 5.42
C GLU A 46 -18.77 -2.97 5.73
N SER A 47 -19.07 -3.78 4.71
CA SER A 47 -19.45 -5.18 4.84
C SER A 47 -18.23 -6.09 4.95
N ASP A 48 -18.36 -7.23 5.64
CA ASP A 48 -17.28 -8.23 5.73
C ASP A 48 -16.82 -8.75 4.35
N GLY A 49 -17.67 -8.66 3.34
CA GLY A 49 -17.33 -8.96 1.95
C GLY A 49 -16.29 -8.00 1.35
N ALA A 50 -16.31 -6.71 1.69
CA ALA A 50 -15.36 -5.74 1.15
C ALA A 50 -13.97 -5.82 1.81
N ARG A 51 -13.90 -6.27 3.07
CA ARG A 51 -12.63 -6.52 3.77
C ARG A 51 -11.83 -7.63 3.11
N ALA A 52 -12.48 -8.77 2.85
CA ALA A 52 -11.87 -9.88 2.12
C ALA A 52 -11.47 -9.47 0.69
N GLN A 53 -12.28 -8.62 0.04
CA GLN A 53 -11.94 -8.07 -1.28
C GLN A 53 -10.73 -7.13 -1.23
N GLY A 54 -10.49 -6.43 -0.12
CA GLY A 54 -9.39 -5.48 0.01
C GLY A 54 -8.01 -6.13 -0.07
N LEU A 55 -7.81 -7.21 0.67
CA LEU A 55 -6.55 -7.96 0.68
C LEU A 55 -6.29 -8.64 -0.68
N GLU A 56 -7.31 -9.30 -1.22
CA GLU A 56 -7.23 -9.95 -2.53
C GLU A 56 -7.01 -8.94 -3.66
N ALA A 57 -7.59 -7.74 -3.59
CA ALA A 57 -7.31 -6.68 -4.56
C ALA A 57 -5.85 -6.24 -4.51
N VAL A 58 -5.22 -6.18 -3.33
CA VAL A 58 -3.79 -5.88 -3.20
C VAL A 58 -2.96 -7.00 -3.83
N LYS A 59 -3.23 -8.26 -3.53
CA LYS A 59 -2.53 -9.41 -4.13
C LYS A 59 -2.64 -9.41 -5.66
N ASN A 60 -3.86 -9.28 -6.18
CA ASN A 60 -4.11 -9.17 -7.62
C ASN A 60 -3.34 -7.99 -8.23
N SER A 61 -3.23 -6.85 -7.54
CA SER A 61 -2.46 -5.70 -8.04
C SER A 61 -0.96 -5.96 -8.12
N ILE A 62 -0.41 -6.82 -7.24
CA ILE A 62 0.99 -7.24 -7.25
C ILE A 62 1.23 -8.23 -8.39
N GLU A 63 0.35 -9.22 -8.55
CA GLU A 63 0.44 -10.22 -9.61
C GLU A 63 0.36 -9.61 -11.02
N ASN A 64 -0.46 -8.57 -11.17
CA ASN A 64 -0.71 -7.89 -12.45
C ASN A 64 0.08 -6.58 -12.61
N LYS A 65 1.07 -6.32 -11.75
CA LYS A 65 1.88 -5.09 -11.84
C LYS A 65 2.70 -5.07 -13.15
N PRO A 66 2.98 -3.90 -13.73
CA PRO A 66 3.92 -3.79 -14.84
C PRO A 66 5.28 -4.40 -14.50
N SER A 67 5.92 -5.08 -15.45
CA SER A 67 7.21 -5.74 -15.21
C SER A 67 8.34 -4.75 -14.91
N ASP A 68 8.21 -3.50 -15.34
CA ASP A 68 9.15 -2.40 -15.14
C ASP A 68 8.70 -1.42 -14.04
N ILE A 69 7.75 -1.83 -13.18
CA ILE A 69 7.31 -1.00 -12.07
C ILE A 69 8.45 -0.75 -11.08
N GLU A 70 8.67 0.51 -10.75
CA GLU A 70 9.56 0.94 -9.69
C GLU A 70 8.78 1.73 -8.64
N VAL A 71 9.10 1.51 -7.36
CA VAL A 71 8.57 2.28 -6.23
C VAL A 71 9.74 2.83 -5.42
N LEU A 72 9.79 4.15 -5.30
CA LEU A 72 10.73 4.86 -4.44
C LEU A 72 9.98 5.46 -3.25
N ILE A 73 10.42 5.12 -2.05
CA ILE A 73 9.91 5.73 -0.82
C ILE A 73 10.67 7.06 -0.61
N ASP A 74 10.06 8.16 -1.03
CA ASP A 74 10.68 9.49 -0.93
C ASP A 74 10.76 9.98 0.52
N GLN A 75 9.72 9.70 1.31
CA GLN A 75 9.63 10.12 2.70
C GLN A 75 8.68 9.22 3.49
N GLN A 76 9.04 8.97 4.75
CA GLN A 76 8.16 8.33 5.72
C GLN A 76 8.19 9.03 7.07
N VAL A 77 7.02 9.31 7.61
CA VAL A 77 6.80 9.81 8.97
C VAL A 77 5.90 8.82 9.70
N ALA A 78 6.11 8.64 11.00
CA ALA A 78 5.25 7.78 11.80
C ALA A 78 4.95 8.43 13.14
N GLU A 79 3.67 8.40 13.51
CA GLU A 79 3.13 8.96 14.75
C GLU A 79 2.09 7.98 15.30
N GLY A 80 2.29 7.54 16.54
CA GLY A 80 1.46 6.50 17.14
C GLY A 80 1.44 5.21 16.31
N ASP A 81 0.24 4.84 15.87
CA ASP A 81 -0.08 3.67 15.06
C ASP A 81 -0.10 3.96 13.55
N THR A 82 0.17 5.20 13.14
CA THR A 82 0.01 5.66 11.77
C THR A 82 1.38 5.92 11.13
N VAL A 83 1.53 5.49 9.88
CA VAL A 83 2.66 5.82 9.01
C VAL A 83 2.12 6.61 7.83
N VAL A 84 2.82 7.68 7.46
CA VAL A 84 2.55 8.44 6.23
C VAL A 84 3.74 8.27 5.31
N SER A 85 3.48 7.76 4.11
CA SER A 85 4.49 7.55 3.08
C SER A 85 4.21 8.45 1.88
N ARG A 86 5.19 9.24 1.47
CA ARG A 86 5.23 9.85 0.14
C ARG A 86 6.08 8.94 -0.74
N ILE A 87 5.50 8.44 -1.82
CA ILE A 87 6.16 7.52 -2.74
C ILE A 87 6.11 8.08 -4.16
N THR A 88 7.17 7.83 -4.90
CA THR A 88 7.19 7.97 -6.36
C THR A 88 7.08 6.59 -6.96
N MET A 89 6.19 6.44 -7.94
CA MET A 89 6.06 5.22 -8.73
C MET A 89 6.31 5.54 -10.19
N SER A 90 6.84 4.57 -10.94
CA SER A 90 7.05 4.69 -12.38
C SER A 90 6.92 3.37 -13.11
N ALA A 91 6.31 3.41 -14.29
CA ALA A 91 6.19 2.27 -15.21
C ALA A 91 5.89 2.80 -16.62
N GLY A 92 6.36 2.09 -17.66
CA GLY A 92 6.08 2.41 -19.06
C GLY A 92 6.47 3.83 -19.47
N GLY A 93 7.55 4.37 -18.90
CA GLY A 93 8.00 5.75 -19.13
C GLY A 93 7.17 6.86 -18.46
N ASN A 94 6.16 6.49 -17.66
CA ASN A 94 5.36 7.44 -16.88
C ASN A 94 5.77 7.41 -15.40
N SER A 95 5.57 8.52 -14.69
CA SER A 95 5.78 8.60 -13.25
C SER A 95 4.64 9.34 -12.54
N TRP A 96 4.27 8.87 -11.36
CA TRP A 96 3.27 9.48 -10.49
C TRP A 96 3.77 9.50 -9.04
N VAL A 97 3.23 10.42 -8.26
CA VAL A 97 3.51 10.55 -6.83
C VAL A 97 2.24 10.22 -6.07
N ALA A 98 2.37 9.37 -5.07
CA ALA A 98 1.31 9.07 -4.13
C ALA A 98 1.69 9.49 -2.71
N VAL A 99 0.67 9.90 -1.96
CA VAL A 99 0.73 10.02 -0.50
C VAL A 99 -0.24 9.01 0.07
N ALA A 100 0.24 8.19 0.98
CA ALA A 100 -0.53 7.15 1.63
C ALA A 100 -0.40 7.24 3.15
N PHE A 101 -1.53 7.18 3.84
CA PHE A 101 -1.65 7.02 5.28
C PHE A 101 -1.95 5.54 5.53
N GLN A 102 -1.09 4.86 6.28
CA GLN A 102 -1.26 3.49 6.71
C GLN A 102 -1.50 3.44 8.22
N ARG A 103 -2.55 2.74 8.64
CA ARG A 103 -2.82 2.46 10.06
C ARG A 103 -2.35 1.05 10.40
N ILE A 104 -1.67 0.90 11.54
CA ILE A 104 -1.05 -0.35 11.97
C ILE A 104 -1.67 -0.81 13.30
N GLU A 105 -2.15 -2.05 13.35
CA GLU A 105 -2.54 -2.72 14.59
C GLU A 105 -1.94 -4.11 14.63
N ASN A 106 -1.51 -4.55 15.82
CA ASN A 106 -0.96 -5.90 16.02
C ASN A 106 0.14 -6.26 15.00
N SER A 107 1.02 -5.28 14.70
CA SER A 107 2.11 -5.39 13.71
C SER A 107 1.65 -5.68 12.27
N LYS A 108 0.42 -5.31 11.91
CA LYS A 108 -0.14 -5.44 10.56
C LYS A 108 -0.78 -4.14 10.09
N ILE A 109 -0.69 -3.87 8.80
CA ILE A 109 -1.44 -2.78 8.18
C ILE A 109 -2.91 -3.18 8.14
N VAL A 110 -3.76 -2.41 8.80
CA VAL A 110 -5.20 -2.65 8.88
C VAL A 110 -5.99 -1.73 7.96
N GLU A 111 -5.40 -0.61 7.53
CA GLU A 111 -6.12 0.37 6.74
C GLU A 111 -5.16 1.26 5.95
N THR A 112 -5.57 1.69 4.76
CA THR A 112 -4.81 2.68 3.99
C THR A 112 -5.72 3.68 3.30
N TRP A 113 -5.42 4.97 3.47
CA TRP A 113 -5.94 6.04 2.60
C TRP A 113 -4.83 6.51 1.69
N ARG A 114 -5.13 6.66 0.40
CA ARG A 114 -4.15 7.15 -0.55
C ARG A 114 -4.75 8.10 -1.58
N ILE A 115 -3.90 9.00 -2.06
CA ILE A 115 -4.15 9.81 -3.25
C ILE A 115 -2.90 9.75 -4.13
N ALA A 116 -3.09 9.74 -5.44
CA ALA A 116 -2.01 9.73 -6.41
C ALA A 116 -2.27 10.76 -7.51
N ASN A 117 -1.23 11.45 -7.94
CA ASN A 117 -1.26 12.41 -9.04
C ASN A 117 -0.07 12.18 -9.95
N ASN A 118 -0.23 12.49 -11.25
CA ASN A 118 0.89 12.47 -12.18
C ASN A 118 2.01 13.38 -11.69
N ARG A 119 3.25 12.90 -11.81
CA ARG A 119 4.42 13.73 -11.51
C ARG A 119 4.51 14.76 -12.63
N ARG A 120 4.38 16.05 -12.28
CA ARG A 120 4.66 17.11 -13.25
C ARG A 120 6.16 17.04 -13.59
N ALA A 121 6.46 17.05 -14.89
CA ALA A 121 7.81 17.17 -15.42
C ALA A 121 8.49 18.45 -14.91
#